data_AF-A0A4R0RA09-F1
#
_entry.id   AF-A0A4R0RA09-F1
#
_cell.length_a   1.000
_cell.length_b   1.000
_cell.length_c   1.000
_cell.angle_alpha   90.00
_cell.angle_beta   90.00
_cell.angle_gamma   90.00
#
_symmetry.space_group_name_H-M   'P 1'
#
loop_
_entity.id
_entity.type
_entity.pdbx_description
1 polymer ?
#
loop_
_entity_poly.entity_id
_entity_poly.type
_entity_poly.pdbx_seq_one_letter_code
_entity_poly.pdbx_strand_id
1 'polypeptide(L)'
;MHKIFRVQELVDLVVQNLAVAMTTQTYPLADDPSNVSYRMHLLSSDVKKDVKNLGQVGRIFREPCLNALWYHQEGIDDLLCMSSAIEAVSSSSGHMFSVSDQNQRNMPKLFRLARPLEPTDVPTLHFYASRIHQLCFPPGLYQTQQKIGTDQPLLLGQSKFVRGTILFSRLRSLAWMQDWTTQSSDLDFVLDTTGNSLVEMASWTVAYRSQAKFLAKMEKQHRHLTHLRLRTDLYGGTREQHRSATIEFFRTILPNARNLQELHLEDDFEQCFNVWDTLSSFPRLSSLSFRCLATSQELLDMIPTSPTPYRTLTSFIIHVDDSIFISQILEKVCFPNLHKLQLTFYMDCEVHALRRLLLAVTHACADSPLQSLVIDYECYKDDDDQVPEDPDAAEDVMKFDDLRPLLKYGTLEVLDLDVQCPWIMGDDAVYEIVRVWGPRLKTLKLDTEGGWSTTESITLKGLEHLALHCPRLTTLGIHFIGTPPRDMCSVYKQVDRNGTRWNEALRELAVSSSPLDPSSVNDMAMYLSCLFPNLAHIAPAYWLTRPMLWDTDIDAAGPDGPYKSWEMVQTMVPLIGLARRQERLLAAAVEN
;
A
#
# COMPACT_ATOMS: atom_id res chain seq x y z
N MET A 1 -4.83 -40.71 14.78
CA MET A 1 -5.87 -40.04 15.59
C MET A 1 -5.80 -38.56 15.29
N HIS A 2 -6.76 -38.02 14.53
CA HIS A 2 -6.83 -36.58 14.27
C HIS A 2 -7.12 -35.86 15.59
N LYS A 3 -6.33 -34.84 15.93
CA LYS A 3 -6.65 -33.94 17.05
C LYS A 3 -8.04 -33.37 16.78
N ILE A 4 -8.99 -33.62 17.69
CA ILE A 4 -10.28 -32.96 17.66
C ILE A 4 -9.99 -31.46 17.79
N PHE A 5 -10.18 -30.70 16.71
CA PHE A 5 -10.06 -29.25 16.76
C PHE A 5 -10.95 -28.72 17.87
N ARG A 6 -10.43 -27.79 18.67
CA ARG A 6 -11.30 -27.09 19.62
C ARG A 6 -12.29 -26.28 18.79
N VAL A 7 -13.56 -26.24 19.20
CA VAL A 7 -14.60 -25.52 18.44
C VAL A 7 -14.22 -24.05 18.20
N GLN A 8 -13.51 -23.42 19.15
CA GLN A 8 -12.94 -22.09 18.97
C GLN A 8 -11.96 -22.02 17.80
N GLU A 9 -11.00 -22.94 17.69
CA GLU A 9 -10.00 -22.97 16.61
C GLU A 9 -10.67 -23.14 15.24
N LEU A 10 -11.74 -23.96 15.17
CA LEU A 10 -12.51 -24.13 13.95
C LEU A 10 -13.21 -22.82 13.53
N VAL A 11 -13.87 -22.13 14.47
CA VAL A 11 -14.54 -20.87 14.18
C VAL A 11 -13.52 -19.79 13.81
N ASP A 12 -12.41 -19.70 14.53
CA ASP A 12 -11.33 -18.75 14.22
C ASP A 12 -10.77 -18.99 12.81
N LEU A 13 -10.56 -20.26 12.43
CA LEU A 13 -10.07 -20.64 11.11
C LEU A 13 -11.09 -20.30 10.01
N VAL A 14 -12.39 -20.54 10.24
CA VAL A 14 -13.45 -20.15 9.29
C VAL A 14 -13.47 -18.62 9.12
N VAL A 15 -13.44 -17.88 10.21
CA VAL A 15 -13.50 -16.41 10.21
C VAL A 15 -12.26 -15.82 9.54
N GLN A 16 -11.06 -16.32 9.84
CA GLN A 16 -9.81 -15.88 9.21
C GLN A 16 -9.83 -16.12 7.70
N ASN A 17 -10.26 -17.31 7.24
CA ASN A 17 -10.33 -17.59 5.81
C ASN A 17 -11.35 -16.70 5.08
N LEU A 18 -12.50 -16.42 5.71
CA LEU A 18 -13.51 -15.53 5.14
C LEU A 18 -13.08 -14.06 5.13
N ALA A 19 -12.33 -13.61 6.15
CA ALA A 19 -11.77 -12.25 6.20
C ALA A 19 -10.71 -12.04 5.11
N VAL A 20 -9.75 -12.98 4.97
CA VAL A 20 -8.65 -12.89 4.01
C VAL A 20 -9.13 -12.89 2.54
N ALA A 21 -10.14 -13.71 2.23
CA ALA A 21 -10.70 -13.79 0.88
C ALA A 21 -11.31 -12.45 0.40
N MET A 22 -11.75 -11.59 1.32
CA MET A 22 -12.39 -10.31 1.00
C MET A 22 -11.39 -9.16 0.84
N THR A 23 -10.34 -9.12 1.67
CA THR A 23 -9.27 -8.10 1.59
C THR A 23 -8.59 -8.13 0.22
N THR A 24 -8.39 -9.33 -0.33
CA THR A 24 -7.73 -9.53 -1.63
C THR A 24 -8.60 -9.16 -2.84
N GLN A 25 -9.94 -9.20 -2.73
CA GLN A 25 -10.85 -8.91 -3.85
C GLN A 25 -11.26 -7.45 -3.95
N THR A 26 -11.43 -6.77 -2.81
CA THR A 26 -12.09 -5.45 -2.80
C THR A 26 -11.11 -4.30 -3.02
N TYR A 27 -9.83 -4.50 -2.71
CA TYR A 27 -8.79 -3.47 -2.81
C TYR A 27 -7.48 -4.08 -3.34
N PRO A 28 -7.27 -4.18 -4.66
CA PRO A 28 -6.02 -4.67 -5.22
C PRO A 28 -4.80 -3.78 -4.89
N LEU A 29 -5.03 -2.56 -4.39
CA LEU A 29 -4.00 -1.69 -3.79
C LEU A 29 -3.65 -2.03 -2.33
N ALA A 30 -4.16 -3.15 -1.78
CA ALA A 30 -3.85 -3.62 -0.42
C ALA A 30 -2.37 -3.98 -0.19
N ASP A 31 -1.53 -3.93 -1.24
CA ASP A 31 -0.08 -4.11 -1.12
C ASP A 31 0.64 -2.88 -0.56
N ASP A 32 -0.06 -1.76 -0.33
CA ASP A 32 0.50 -0.69 0.46
C ASP A 32 0.42 -1.08 1.96
N PRO A 33 1.55 -1.46 2.62
CA PRO A 33 1.58 -1.66 4.07
C PRO A 33 1.19 -0.38 4.83
N SER A 34 1.18 0.77 4.15
CA SER A 34 0.59 2.02 4.58
C SER A 34 -0.94 2.06 4.42
N ASN A 35 -1.68 0.96 4.30
CA ASN A 35 -3.11 0.97 4.58
C ASN A 35 -3.41 0.41 5.97
N VAL A 36 -4.03 1.22 6.84
CA VAL A 36 -4.39 0.81 8.21
C VAL A 36 -5.29 -0.44 8.21
N SER A 37 -6.13 -0.57 7.18
CA SER A 37 -7.02 -1.72 7.03
C SER A 37 -6.28 -3.04 6.81
N TYR A 38 -5.03 -3.01 6.33
CA TYR A 38 -4.25 -4.22 6.02
C TYR A 38 -4.06 -5.13 7.25
N ARG A 39 -3.98 -4.54 8.46
CA ARG A 39 -3.82 -5.29 9.72
C ARG A 39 -5.12 -5.59 10.44
N MET A 40 -6.24 -5.10 9.92
CA MET A 40 -7.54 -5.26 10.55
C MET A 40 -8.32 -6.40 9.92
N HIS A 41 -8.83 -7.29 10.77
CA HIS A 41 -9.63 -8.43 10.36
C HIS A 41 -11.10 -8.02 10.23
N LEU A 42 -11.37 -7.15 9.25
CA LEU A 42 -12.72 -6.69 8.96
C LEU A 42 -13.56 -7.85 8.41
N LEU A 43 -14.71 -8.09 9.03
CA LEU A 43 -15.69 -9.03 8.51
C LEU A 43 -16.73 -8.25 7.71
N SER A 44 -16.96 -8.68 6.47
CA SER A 44 -18.07 -8.16 5.66
C SER A 44 -19.41 -8.41 6.36
N SER A 45 -20.42 -7.64 5.98
CA SER A 45 -21.77 -7.77 6.55
C SER A 45 -22.36 -9.17 6.36
N ASP A 46 -22.11 -9.80 5.21
CA ASP A 46 -22.54 -11.17 4.91
C ASP A 46 -21.81 -12.19 5.81
N VAL A 47 -20.50 -12.06 5.98
CA VAL A 47 -19.73 -12.92 6.88
C VAL A 47 -20.19 -12.76 8.33
N LYS A 48 -20.45 -11.52 8.79
CA LYS A 48 -21.02 -11.27 10.12
C LYS A 48 -22.38 -11.97 10.28
N LYS A 49 -23.23 -11.95 9.26
CA LYS A 49 -24.53 -12.65 9.27
C LYS A 49 -24.34 -14.16 9.38
N ASP A 50 -23.41 -14.75 8.64
CA ASP A 50 -23.15 -16.18 8.67
C ASP A 50 -22.57 -16.64 10.00
N VAL A 51 -21.61 -15.90 10.56
CA VAL A 51 -21.07 -16.17 11.90
C VAL A 51 -22.17 -16.08 12.97
N LYS A 52 -23.08 -15.10 12.85
CA LYS A 52 -24.23 -14.98 13.74
C LYS A 52 -25.17 -16.18 13.62
N ASN A 53 -25.50 -16.60 12.40
CA ASN A 53 -26.34 -17.77 12.14
C ASN A 53 -25.70 -19.03 12.74
N LEU A 54 -24.40 -19.23 12.53
CA LEU A 54 -23.64 -20.35 13.11
C LEU A 54 -23.72 -20.36 14.65
N GLY A 55 -23.58 -19.20 15.29
CA GLY A 55 -23.73 -19.05 16.73
C GLY A 55 -25.13 -19.40 17.26
N GLN A 56 -26.16 -19.33 16.40
CA GLN A 56 -27.54 -19.71 16.72
C GLN A 56 -27.81 -21.21 16.53
N VAL A 57 -27.03 -21.91 15.70
CA VAL A 57 -27.22 -23.35 15.42
C VAL A 57 -26.98 -24.22 16.67
N GLY A 58 -26.08 -23.82 17.57
CA GLY A 58 -25.80 -24.60 18.77
C GLY A 58 -25.04 -23.85 19.86
N ARG A 59 -25.29 -24.23 21.12
CA ARG A 59 -24.65 -23.62 22.30
C ARG A 59 -23.12 -23.67 22.26
N ILE A 60 -22.56 -24.69 21.62
CA ILE A 60 -21.10 -24.86 21.51
C ILE A 60 -20.44 -23.82 20.60
N PHE A 61 -21.17 -23.28 19.62
CA PHE A 61 -20.69 -22.24 18.70
C PHE A 61 -20.98 -20.82 19.20
N ARG A 62 -21.92 -20.67 20.14
CA ARG A 62 -22.38 -19.35 20.60
C ARG A 62 -21.24 -18.46 21.08
N GLU A 63 -20.38 -18.97 21.96
CA GLU A 63 -19.29 -18.18 22.55
C GLU A 63 -18.18 -17.87 21.54
N PRO A 64 -17.66 -18.85 20.75
CA PRO A 64 -16.71 -18.56 19.68
C PRO A 64 -17.22 -17.58 18.63
N CYS A 65 -18.46 -17.75 18.16
CA CYS A 65 -19.06 -16.84 17.19
C CYS A 65 -19.24 -15.44 17.78
N LEU A 66 -19.61 -15.33 19.06
CA LEU A 66 -19.69 -14.03 19.73
C LEU A 66 -18.30 -13.38 19.83
N ASN A 67 -17.25 -14.13 20.18
CA ASN A 67 -15.88 -13.62 20.18
C ASN A 67 -15.46 -13.13 18.80
N ALA A 68 -15.76 -13.90 17.74
CA ALA A 68 -15.45 -13.50 16.37
C ALA A 68 -16.20 -12.23 15.93
N LEU A 69 -17.50 -12.12 16.25
CA LEU A 69 -18.31 -10.95 15.92
C LEU A 69 -17.84 -9.66 16.60
N TRP A 70 -17.30 -9.78 17.81
CA TRP A 70 -16.80 -8.66 18.61
C TRP A 70 -15.29 -8.44 18.52
N TYR A 71 -14.56 -9.32 17.82
CA TYR A 71 -13.10 -9.24 17.73
C TYR A 71 -12.63 -7.90 17.15
N HIS A 72 -13.27 -7.49 16.06
CA HIS A 72 -13.05 -6.22 15.38
C HIS A 72 -14.33 -5.40 15.43
N GLN A 73 -14.25 -4.12 15.79
CA GLN A 73 -15.38 -3.18 15.78
C GLN A 73 -15.01 -1.88 15.07
N GLU A 74 -16.00 -1.30 14.39
CA GLU A 74 -15.94 0.02 13.76
C GLU A 74 -16.66 1.01 14.68
N GLY A 75 -15.91 1.66 15.56
CA GLY A 75 -16.43 2.53 16.61
C GLY A 75 -17.02 1.79 17.81
N ILE A 76 -17.68 2.54 18.68
CA ILE A 76 -18.26 2.02 19.93
C ILE A 76 -19.80 1.97 19.89
N ASP A 77 -20.42 2.26 18.74
CA ASP A 77 -21.87 2.37 18.63
C ASP A 77 -22.58 1.05 18.98
N ASP A 78 -22.12 -0.07 18.40
CA ASP A 78 -22.70 -1.38 18.71
C ASP A 78 -22.54 -1.73 20.19
N LEU A 79 -21.42 -1.33 20.81
CA LEU A 79 -21.18 -1.51 22.25
C LEU A 79 -22.17 -0.70 23.10
N LEU A 80 -22.40 0.57 22.74
CA LEU A 80 -23.36 1.45 23.41
C LEU A 80 -24.82 1.04 23.15
N CYS A 81 -25.11 0.43 22.00
CA CYS A 81 -26.43 -0.18 21.72
C CYS A 81 -26.71 -1.33 22.69
N MET A 82 -25.69 -2.14 23.02
CA MET A 82 -25.87 -3.27 23.95
C MET A 82 -26.21 -2.83 25.38
N SER A 83 -25.84 -1.62 25.79
CA SER A 83 -26.30 -1.02 27.07
C SER A 83 -27.60 -0.23 26.95
N SER A 84 -28.19 -0.12 25.75
CA SER A 84 -29.33 0.76 25.48
C SER A 84 -29.05 2.24 25.80
N ALA A 85 -27.78 2.64 25.76
CA ALA A 85 -27.39 4.03 25.97
C ALA A 85 -27.69 4.89 24.74
N ILE A 86 -27.59 4.28 23.56
CA ILE A 86 -27.97 4.88 22.28
C ILE A 86 -29.09 4.08 21.61
N GLU A 87 -29.87 4.75 20.77
CA GLU A 87 -30.89 4.14 19.92
C GLU A 87 -30.75 4.61 18.48
N ALA A 88 -31.05 3.73 17.52
CA ALA A 88 -30.99 4.07 16.10
C ALA A 88 -32.12 5.04 15.73
N VAL A 89 -31.77 6.14 15.06
CA VAL A 89 -32.73 7.10 14.53
C VAL A 89 -33.25 6.55 13.20
N SER A 90 -34.53 6.22 13.15
CA SER A 90 -35.17 5.88 11.87
C SER A 90 -35.19 7.12 10.99
N SER A 91 -34.52 7.07 9.83
CA SER A 91 -34.53 8.14 8.83
C SER A 91 -35.92 8.26 8.21
N SER A 92 -36.87 8.89 8.90
CA SER A 92 -38.24 9.07 8.43
C SER A 92 -38.41 10.29 7.51
N SER A 93 -37.34 11.03 7.20
CA SER A 93 -37.42 12.18 6.30
C SER A 93 -37.35 11.73 4.83
N GLY A 94 -38.50 11.44 4.23
CA GLY A 94 -38.67 11.09 2.82
C GLY A 94 -38.39 12.21 1.81
N HIS A 95 -37.40 13.08 2.04
CA HIS A 95 -37.05 14.16 1.12
C HIS A 95 -35.72 13.89 0.37
N MET A 96 -35.89 13.25 -0.79
CA MET A 96 -35.51 13.81 -2.09
C MET A 96 -34.03 14.00 -2.45
N PHE A 97 -33.15 13.08 -2.07
CA PHE A 97 -31.97 12.78 -2.87
C PHE A 97 -32.08 11.35 -3.39
N SER A 98 -32.51 11.20 -4.64
CA SER A 98 -32.52 9.91 -5.33
C SER A 98 -31.09 9.52 -5.73
N VAL A 99 -30.25 9.25 -4.74
CA VAL A 99 -29.00 8.53 -4.97
C VAL A 99 -29.40 7.08 -5.22
N SER A 100 -28.87 6.51 -6.30
CA SER A 100 -29.15 5.14 -6.77
C SER A 100 -29.13 4.11 -5.63
N ASP A 101 -30.05 3.12 -5.69
CA ASP A 101 -30.32 2.13 -4.64
C ASP A 101 -29.09 1.34 -4.14
N GLN A 102 -27.99 1.29 -4.91
CA GLN A 102 -26.77 0.60 -4.50
C GLN A 102 -25.97 1.36 -3.43
N ASN A 103 -26.00 2.70 -3.42
CA ASN A 103 -25.26 3.49 -2.43
C ASN A 103 -26.01 3.62 -1.08
N GLN A 104 -27.31 3.36 -1.05
CA GLN A 104 -28.09 3.45 0.19
C GLN A 104 -27.68 2.39 1.23
N ARG A 105 -27.13 1.25 0.82
CA ARG A 105 -26.69 0.20 1.77
C ARG A 105 -25.51 0.60 2.65
N ASN A 106 -24.77 1.65 2.26
CA ASN A 106 -23.57 2.10 2.97
C ASN A 106 -23.78 3.42 3.73
N MET A 107 -25.02 3.90 3.86
CA MET A 107 -25.26 5.09 4.67
C MET A 107 -24.97 4.79 6.15
N PRO A 108 -24.18 5.64 6.83
CA PRO A 108 -23.90 5.48 8.25
C PRO A 108 -25.21 5.49 9.04
N LYS A 109 -25.35 4.53 9.96
CA LYS A 109 -26.49 4.49 10.88
C LYS A 109 -26.41 5.71 11.78
N LEU A 110 -27.49 6.50 11.82
CA LEU A 110 -27.61 7.58 12.78
C LEU A 110 -28.09 7.02 14.11
N PHE A 111 -27.36 7.33 15.17
CA PHE A 111 -27.71 7.01 16.55
C PHE A 111 -27.98 8.30 17.32
N ARG A 112 -28.92 8.24 18.26
CA ARG A 112 -29.13 9.29 19.27
C ARG A 112 -28.92 8.69 20.65
N LEU A 113 -28.41 9.48 21.57
CA LEU A 113 -28.29 9.06 22.96
C LEU A 113 -29.70 8.98 23.58
N ALA A 114 -30.09 7.77 24.00
CA ALA A 114 -31.34 7.54 24.70
C ALA A 114 -31.23 7.97 26.17
N ARG A 115 -30.06 7.77 26.79
CA ARG A 115 -29.75 8.19 28.16
C ARG A 115 -28.25 8.25 28.42
N PRO A 116 -27.79 8.99 29.46
CA PRO A 116 -26.39 8.93 29.90
C PRO A 116 -25.98 7.51 30.33
N LEU A 117 -24.68 7.22 30.24
CA LEU A 117 -24.11 5.99 30.78
C LEU A 117 -24.16 5.98 32.30
N GLU A 118 -24.66 4.88 32.86
CA GLU A 118 -24.79 4.64 34.29
C GLU A 118 -23.79 3.58 34.77
N PRO A 119 -23.42 3.55 36.07
CA PRO A 119 -22.57 2.50 36.62
C PRO A 119 -23.12 1.07 36.42
N THR A 120 -24.44 0.94 36.28
CA THR A 120 -25.15 -0.30 35.97
C THR A 120 -24.86 -0.83 34.57
N ASP A 121 -24.37 0.00 33.65
CA ASP A 121 -24.00 -0.40 32.29
C ASP A 121 -22.63 -1.08 32.22
N VAL A 122 -21.76 -0.83 33.22
CA VAL A 122 -20.37 -1.29 33.24
C VAL A 122 -20.24 -2.80 33.04
N PRO A 123 -21.02 -3.69 33.70
CA PRO A 123 -20.89 -5.13 33.50
C PRO A 123 -21.21 -5.55 32.05
N THR A 124 -22.23 -4.95 31.43
CA THR A 124 -22.63 -5.22 30.05
C THR A 124 -21.57 -4.73 29.07
N LEU A 125 -21.10 -3.50 29.26
CA LEU A 125 -20.04 -2.92 28.44
C LEU A 125 -18.75 -3.72 28.57
N HIS A 126 -18.33 -4.06 29.80
CA HIS A 126 -17.13 -4.88 30.04
C HIS A 126 -17.26 -6.27 29.40
N PHE A 127 -18.44 -6.90 29.47
CA PHE A 127 -18.68 -8.19 28.82
C PHE A 127 -18.35 -8.11 27.33
N TYR A 128 -18.93 -7.18 26.58
CA TYR A 128 -18.66 -7.07 25.14
C TYR A 128 -17.28 -6.47 24.84
N ALA A 129 -16.87 -5.40 25.51
CA ALA A 129 -15.61 -4.71 25.27
C ALA A 129 -14.37 -5.57 25.54
N SER A 130 -14.45 -6.50 26.51
CA SER A 130 -13.34 -7.45 26.77
C SER A 130 -13.10 -8.44 25.62
N ARG A 131 -14.00 -8.52 24.64
CA ARG A 131 -13.86 -9.34 23.41
C ARG A 131 -13.32 -8.53 22.23
N ILE A 132 -13.23 -7.20 22.36
CA ILE A 132 -12.71 -6.33 21.32
C ILE A 132 -11.18 -6.35 21.39
N HIS A 133 -10.57 -6.83 20.31
CA HIS A 133 -9.12 -6.88 20.13
C HIS A 133 -8.62 -5.83 19.15
N GLN A 134 -9.48 -5.43 18.20
CA GLN A 134 -9.21 -4.41 17.20
C GLN A 134 -10.37 -3.42 17.19
N LEU A 135 -10.06 -2.14 17.27
CA LEU A 135 -11.04 -1.07 17.19
C LEU A 135 -10.59 -0.07 16.14
N CYS A 136 -11.45 0.17 15.16
CA CYS A 136 -11.23 1.16 14.11
C CYS A 136 -12.26 2.26 14.22
N PHE A 137 -11.85 3.48 13.91
CA PHE A 137 -12.76 4.58 13.69
C PHE A 137 -12.63 5.06 12.23
N PRO A 138 -13.37 4.49 11.25
CA PRO A 138 -13.24 4.85 9.83
C PRO A 138 -13.85 6.23 9.51
N PRO A 139 -13.43 6.89 8.41
CA PRO A 139 -13.90 8.23 8.05
C PRO A 139 -15.39 8.19 7.69
N GLY A 140 -16.09 9.28 7.95
CA GLY A 140 -17.50 9.44 7.53
C GLY A 140 -18.56 8.68 8.34
N LEU A 141 -18.21 7.74 9.23
CA LEU A 141 -19.19 7.10 10.12
C LEU A 141 -19.74 8.04 11.23
N TYR A 142 -19.12 9.21 11.46
CA TYR A 142 -19.41 10.09 12.61
C TYR A 142 -20.44 11.20 12.36
N GLN A 143 -21.21 11.15 11.28
CA GLN A 143 -22.35 12.08 11.11
C GLN A 143 -23.40 11.94 12.24
N THR A 144 -23.34 10.86 13.01
CA THR A 144 -24.05 10.62 14.27
C THR A 144 -24.02 11.83 15.22
N GLN A 145 -22.88 12.51 15.34
CA GLN A 145 -22.74 13.60 16.32
C GLN A 145 -23.15 14.98 15.80
N GLN A 146 -23.11 15.24 14.49
CA GLN A 146 -23.43 16.58 13.96
C GLN A 146 -24.90 16.98 14.15
N LYS A 147 -25.81 16.04 14.46
CA LYS A 147 -27.21 16.34 14.79
C LYS A 147 -27.55 16.29 16.28
N ILE A 148 -26.62 15.86 17.14
CA ILE A 148 -26.76 16.08 18.58
C ILE A 148 -26.34 17.53 18.79
N GLY A 149 -27.31 18.43 18.94
CA GLY A 149 -27.10 19.88 18.93
C GLY A 149 -25.85 20.31 19.70
N THR A 150 -25.09 21.24 19.12
CA THR A 150 -23.81 21.78 19.61
C THR A 150 -23.81 22.25 21.07
N ASP A 151 -25.00 22.41 21.67
CA ASP A 151 -25.21 22.88 23.03
C ASP A 151 -25.16 21.77 24.11
N GLN A 152 -25.01 20.49 23.74
CA GLN A 152 -24.78 19.39 24.70
C GLN A 152 -23.35 18.84 24.57
N PRO A 153 -22.35 19.43 25.22
CA PRO A 153 -20.98 18.90 25.19
C PRO A 153 -20.93 17.49 25.80
N LEU A 154 -20.74 16.51 24.91
CA LEU A 154 -20.11 15.19 25.08
C LEU A 154 -20.36 14.47 26.41
N LEU A 155 -21.51 13.79 26.49
CA LEU A 155 -21.98 13.04 27.66
C LEU A 155 -21.09 11.84 28.06
N LEU A 156 -20.22 11.34 27.18
CA LEU A 156 -19.23 10.31 27.56
C LEU A 156 -18.15 10.88 28.51
N GLY A 157 -17.70 12.11 28.28
CA GLY A 157 -16.68 12.77 29.10
C GLY A 157 -17.17 13.21 30.48
N GLN A 158 -18.49 13.38 30.64
CA GLN A 158 -19.15 13.71 31.91
C GLN A 158 -19.74 12.48 32.62
N SER A 159 -19.65 11.29 32.03
CA SER A 159 -20.20 10.08 32.62
C SER A 159 -19.57 9.86 34.00
N LYS A 160 -20.40 9.47 34.99
CA LYS A 160 -19.94 9.11 36.35
C LYS A 160 -19.22 7.75 36.36
N PHE A 161 -18.53 7.41 35.28
CA PHE A 161 -17.70 6.23 35.23
C PHE A 161 -16.62 6.35 36.30
N VAL A 162 -16.42 5.28 37.05
CA VAL A 162 -15.36 5.23 38.06
C VAL A 162 -14.03 5.40 37.32
N ARG A 163 -13.29 6.46 37.63
CA ARG A 163 -11.95 6.69 37.07
C ARG A 163 -11.11 5.43 37.23
N GLY A 164 -10.49 4.99 36.14
CA GLY A 164 -9.67 3.77 36.11
C GLY A 164 -10.43 2.49 35.75
N THR A 165 -11.71 2.57 35.37
CA THR A 165 -12.43 1.41 34.82
C THR A 165 -11.80 0.97 33.49
N ILE A 166 -11.34 -0.27 33.43
CA ILE A 166 -10.78 -0.86 32.20
C ILE A 166 -11.88 -1.66 31.52
N LEU A 167 -12.41 -1.15 30.41
CA LEU A 167 -13.39 -1.86 29.57
C LEU A 167 -12.69 -2.68 28.50
N PHE A 168 -11.71 -2.08 27.83
CA PHE A 168 -10.99 -2.68 26.71
C PHE A 168 -9.71 -3.35 27.20
N SER A 169 -9.85 -4.38 28.03
CA SER A 169 -8.73 -5.09 28.64
C SER A 169 -7.89 -5.91 27.65
N ARG A 170 -8.48 -6.27 26.49
CA ARG A 170 -7.84 -7.08 25.44
C ARG A 170 -7.61 -6.33 24.12
N LEU A 171 -7.88 -5.02 24.08
CA LEU A 171 -7.64 -4.23 22.89
C LEU A 171 -6.14 -4.17 22.60
N ARG A 172 -5.77 -4.63 21.41
CA ARG A 172 -4.39 -4.73 20.91
C ARG A 172 -4.08 -3.73 19.81
N SER A 173 -5.04 -3.48 18.92
CA SER A 173 -4.94 -2.51 17.82
C SER A 173 -6.03 -1.47 17.96
N LEU A 174 -5.63 -0.20 17.93
CA LEU A 174 -6.53 0.93 17.87
C LEU A 174 -6.16 1.77 16.65
N ALA A 175 -7.11 1.98 15.75
CA ALA A 175 -6.93 2.95 14.68
C ALA A 175 -8.09 3.92 14.56
N TRP A 176 -7.79 5.11 14.06
CA TRP A 176 -8.79 6.13 13.80
C TRP A 176 -8.41 7.02 12.62
N MET A 177 -9.44 7.36 11.87
CA MET A 177 -9.44 8.18 10.68
C MET A 177 -10.37 9.34 11.01
N GLN A 178 -9.81 10.42 11.55
CA GLN A 178 -10.60 11.52 12.10
C GLN A 178 -10.56 12.74 11.18
N ASP A 179 -11.70 13.05 10.59
CA ASP A 179 -11.96 14.27 9.86
C ASP A 179 -11.91 15.47 10.83
N TRP A 180 -11.45 16.64 10.36
CA TRP A 180 -11.25 17.87 11.16
C TRP A 180 -12.48 18.35 11.94
N THR A 181 -13.66 17.87 11.58
CA THR A 181 -14.95 18.33 12.10
C THR A 181 -15.52 17.49 13.22
N THR A 182 -14.98 16.29 13.46
CA THR A 182 -15.61 15.32 14.37
C THR A 182 -15.03 15.43 15.77
N GLN A 183 -15.88 15.37 16.79
CA GLN A 183 -15.45 15.50 18.18
C GLN A 183 -14.85 14.18 18.67
N SER A 184 -13.77 14.30 19.43
CA SER A 184 -12.85 13.21 19.75
C SER A 184 -13.22 12.41 21.02
N SER A 185 -14.49 12.49 21.44
CA SER A 185 -14.97 11.91 22.71
C SER A 185 -14.88 10.39 22.78
N ASP A 186 -15.10 9.73 21.65
CA ASP A 186 -15.22 8.28 21.60
C ASP A 186 -13.82 7.67 21.67
N LEU A 187 -12.88 8.28 20.95
CA LEU A 187 -11.46 7.97 21.06
C LEU A 187 -10.96 8.22 22.49
N ASP A 188 -11.30 9.36 23.07
CA ASP A 188 -10.98 9.68 24.47
C ASP A 188 -11.52 8.63 25.44
N PHE A 189 -12.79 8.24 25.29
CA PHE A 189 -13.43 7.20 26.09
C PHE A 189 -12.68 5.87 25.98
N VAL A 190 -12.31 5.47 24.77
CA VAL A 190 -11.51 4.25 24.53
C VAL A 190 -10.14 4.38 25.18
N LEU A 191 -9.40 5.47 24.97
CA LEU A 191 -8.06 5.66 25.52
C LEU A 191 -8.09 5.63 27.07
N ASP A 192 -9.10 6.26 27.67
CA ASP A 192 -9.30 6.33 29.12
C ASP A 192 -9.68 4.96 29.73
N THR A 193 -10.31 4.08 28.95
CA THR A 193 -10.80 2.76 29.41
C THR A 193 -10.03 1.57 28.84
N THR A 194 -8.96 1.79 28.08
CA THR A 194 -8.09 0.74 27.52
C THR A 194 -7.06 0.26 28.55
N GLY A 195 -6.82 -1.05 28.58
CA GLY A 195 -5.79 -1.66 29.43
C GLY A 195 -4.36 -1.45 28.92
N ASN A 196 -3.44 -2.33 29.34
CA ASN A 196 -2.02 -2.33 28.92
C ASN A 196 -1.74 -3.29 27.74
N SER A 197 -2.79 -3.79 27.09
CA SER A 197 -2.68 -4.76 26.01
C SER A 197 -2.46 -4.12 24.63
N LEU A 198 -2.48 -2.79 24.57
CA LEU A 198 -2.38 -2.03 23.33
C LEU A 198 -0.94 -2.09 22.81
N VAL A 199 -0.78 -2.69 21.63
CA VAL A 199 0.51 -2.95 20.98
C VAL A 199 0.62 -2.28 19.62
N GLU A 200 -0.50 -1.87 19.03
CA GLU A 200 -0.58 -1.16 17.75
C GLU A 200 -1.48 0.07 17.89
N MET A 201 -1.01 1.20 17.37
CA MET A 201 -1.79 2.43 17.28
C MET A 201 -1.60 3.05 15.91
N ALA A 202 -2.70 3.40 15.24
CA ALA A 202 -2.67 4.03 13.93
C ALA A 202 -3.60 5.23 13.85
N SER A 203 -3.04 6.40 13.63
CA SER A 203 -3.75 7.67 13.53
C SER A 203 -3.62 8.21 12.12
N TRP A 204 -4.74 8.52 11.46
CA TRP A 204 -4.74 9.29 10.21
C TRP A 204 -4.76 10.80 10.43
N THR A 205 -5.14 11.23 11.63
CA THR A 205 -4.99 12.63 12.03
C THR A 205 -4.88 12.64 13.54
N VAL A 206 -3.75 13.12 14.07
CA VAL A 206 -3.65 13.35 15.51
C VAL A 206 -4.55 14.54 15.83
N ALA A 207 -5.84 14.26 16.08
CA ALA A 207 -6.83 15.31 16.20
C ALA A 207 -6.48 16.29 17.32
N TYR A 208 -6.57 17.58 16.99
CA TYR A 208 -6.32 18.74 17.86
C TYR A 208 -6.81 18.52 19.30
N ARG A 209 -8.03 17.96 19.47
CA ARG A 209 -8.69 17.83 20.77
C ARG A 209 -8.24 16.62 21.59
N SER A 210 -7.90 15.50 20.95
CA SER A 210 -7.47 14.28 21.66
C SER A 210 -5.96 14.15 21.79
N GLN A 211 -5.18 15.03 21.18
CA GLN A 211 -3.72 14.95 21.20
C GLN A 211 -3.18 14.81 22.64
N ALA A 212 -3.60 15.63 23.60
CA ALA A 212 -3.09 15.55 24.97
C ALA A 212 -3.35 14.17 25.63
N LYS A 213 -4.56 13.61 25.47
CA LYS A 213 -4.88 12.28 26.03
C LYS A 213 -4.19 11.15 25.30
N PHE A 214 -4.12 11.24 23.97
CA PHE A 214 -3.36 10.32 23.15
C PHE A 214 -1.89 10.29 23.58
N LEU A 215 -1.25 11.45 23.68
CA LEU A 215 0.14 11.58 24.12
C LEU A 215 0.34 11.05 25.55
N ALA A 216 -0.56 11.37 26.49
CA ALA A 216 -0.51 10.83 27.84
C ALA A 216 -0.72 9.30 27.89
N LYS A 217 -1.52 8.73 26.97
CA LYS A 217 -1.69 7.28 26.84
C LYS A 217 -0.43 6.64 26.28
N MET A 218 0.15 7.24 25.24
CA MET A 218 1.42 6.82 24.65
C MET A 218 2.54 6.83 25.69
N GLU A 219 2.64 7.88 26.50
CA GLU A 219 3.60 7.96 27.61
C GLU A 219 3.47 6.78 28.58
N LYS A 220 2.25 6.27 28.80
CA LYS A 220 2.04 5.09 29.64
C LYS A 220 2.29 3.76 28.93
N GLN A 221 2.03 3.70 27.62
CA GLN A 221 2.00 2.45 26.84
C GLN A 221 3.20 2.22 25.92
N HIS A 222 4.10 3.20 25.75
CA HIS A 222 5.21 3.15 24.78
C HIS A 222 6.07 1.88 24.87
N ARG A 223 6.18 1.28 26.06
CA ARG A 223 6.95 0.03 26.27
C ARG A 223 6.30 -1.20 25.64
N HIS A 224 5.00 -1.20 25.40
CA HIS A 224 4.28 -2.32 24.79
C HIS A 224 4.06 -2.12 23.30
N LEU A 225 4.19 -0.89 22.81
CA LEU A 225 3.99 -0.58 21.40
C LEU A 225 5.04 -1.27 20.54
N THR A 226 4.53 -1.94 19.52
CA THR A 226 5.28 -2.63 18.48
C THR A 226 5.06 -1.97 17.13
N HIS A 227 3.89 -1.37 16.91
CA HIS A 227 3.54 -0.69 15.67
C HIS A 227 2.95 0.68 16.00
N LEU A 228 3.49 1.71 15.38
CA LEU A 228 3.00 3.06 15.50
C LEU A 228 2.87 3.68 14.13
N ARG A 229 1.67 4.17 13.83
CA ARG A 229 1.42 4.96 12.65
C ARG A 229 0.80 6.28 13.05
N LEU A 230 1.38 7.37 12.58
CA LEU A 230 0.90 8.70 12.82
C LEU A 230 0.84 9.44 11.50
N ARG A 231 -0.17 10.29 11.37
CA ARG A 231 -0.31 11.24 10.30
C ARG A 231 -0.63 12.60 10.91
N THR A 232 0.12 13.63 10.54
CA THR A 232 -0.20 15.00 10.96
C THR A 232 -1.09 15.67 9.92
N ASP A 233 -1.76 16.74 10.34
CA ASP A 233 -2.41 17.65 9.43
C ASP A 233 -1.97 19.06 9.84
N LEU A 234 -0.87 19.54 9.25
CA LEU A 234 -0.38 20.90 9.50
C LEU A 234 -0.93 21.92 8.50
N TYR A 235 -1.90 21.57 7.64
CA TYR A 235 -2.49 22.53 6.72
C TYR A 235 -3.45 23.51 7.42
N GLY A 236 -3.84 23.26 8.67
CA GLY A 236 -4.67 24.16 9.48
C GLY A 236 -3.89 25.22 10.29
N GLY A 237 -4.34 26.48 10.28
CA GLY A 237 -3.69 27.64 10.92
C GLY A 237 -3.53 27.65 12.45
N THR A 238 -3.75 26.53 13.16
CA THR A 238 -3.53 26.42 14.63
C THR A 238 -2.13 25.88 15.00
N ARG A 239 -1.15 26.00 14.09
CA ARG A 239 0.14 25.30 14.08
C ARG A 239 0.97 25.28 15.38
N GLU A 240 1.11 26.38 16.11
CA GLU A 240 2.23 26.51 17.07
C GLU A 240 2.10 25.67 18.36
N GLN A 241 0.92 25.63 18.99
CA GLN A 241 0.75 24.91 20.26
C GLN A 241 0.87 23.39 20.06
N HIS A 242 0.30 22.86 18.98
CA HIS A 242 0.35 21.44 18.64
C HIS A 242 1.76 21.02 18.26
N ARG A 243 2.46 21.86 17.51
CA ARG A 243 3.86 21.63 17.14
C ARG A 243 4.71 21.42 18.39
N SER A 244 4.53 22.22 19.44
CA SER A 244 5.30 22.07 20.70
C SER A 244 5.06 20.71 21.38
N ALA A 245 3.79 20.29 21.53
CA ALA A 245 3.46 19.00 22.14
C ALA A 245 3.92 17.81 21.29
N THR A 246 3.84 17.93 19.95
CA THR A 246 4.36 16.93 19.02
C THR A 246 5.88 16.83 19.11
N ILE A 247 6.60 17.96 19.10
CA ILE A 247 8.05 18.02 19.32
C ILE A 247 8.42 17.34 20.64
N GLU A 248 7.72 17.67 21.73
CA GLU A 248 7.96 17.07 23.04
C GLU A 248 7.77 15.55 22.99
N PHE A 249 6.69 15.07 22.37
CA PHE A 249 6.44 13.63 22.20
C PHE A 249 7.59 12.92 21.47
N PHE A 250 8.02 13.44 20.33
CA PHE A 250 9.09 12.80 19.55
C PHE A 250 10.45 12.87 20.23
N ARG A 251 10.73 13.92 21.00
CA ARG A 251 11.98 14.06 21.73
C ARG A 251 12.04 13.27 23.03
N THR A 252 10.91 13.09 23.72
CA THR A 252 10.90 12.57 25.09
C THR A 252 10.21 11.22 25.22
N ILE A 253 9.08 11.00 24.53
CA ILE A 253 8.26 9.80 24.73
C ILE A 253 8.65 8.72 23.72
N LEU A 254 8.70 9.07 22.43
CA LEU A 254 8.94 8.09 21.37
C LEU A 254 10.27 7.32 21.54
N PRO A 255 11.42 7.94 21.89
CA PRO A 255 12.69 7.23 22.04
C PRO A 255 12.67 6.15 23.14
N ASN A 256 11.68 6.18 24.03
CA ASN A 256 11.50 5.16 25.07
C ASN A 256 10.73 3.93 24.58
N ALA A 257 10.14 3.96 23.38
CA ALA A 257 9.40 2.85 22.76
C ALA A 257 10.34 1.74 22.23
N ARG A 258 11.10 1.10 23.13
CA ARG A 258 12.15 0.13 22.78
C ARG A 258 11.66 -1.15 22.07
N ASN A 259 10.35 -1.41 22.11
CA ASN A 259 9.71 -2.55 21.47
C ASN A 259 9.13 -2.22 20.09
N LEU A 260 9.25 -0.97 19.64
CA LEU A 260 8.77 -0.53 18.34
C LEU A 260 9.52 -1.25 17.23
N GLN A 261 8.76 -1.95 16.39
CA GLN A 261 9.21 -2.73 15.24
C GLN A 261 8.88 -2.03 13.93
N GLU A 262 7.76 -1.31 13.89
CA GLU A 262 7.31 -0.57 12.71
C GLU A 262 6.87 0.84 13.10
N LEU A 263 7.39 1.82 12.34
CA LEU A 263 7.08 3.23 12.51
C LEU A 263 6.68 3.82 11.16
N HIS A 264 5.46 4.34 11.09
CA HIS A 264 4.91 4.99 9.90
C HIS A 264 4.54 6.44 10.24
N LEU A 265 5.11 7.40 9.52
CA LEU A 265 4.95 8.83 9.77
C LEU A 265 4.53 9.54 8.49
N GLU A 266 3.28 9.96 8.41
CA GLU A 266 2.74 10.69 7.26
C GLU A 266 2.61 12.19 7.56
N ASP A 267 2.98 13.02 6.58
CA ASP A 267 2.80 14.47 6.57
C ASP A 267 3.58 15.24 7.67
N ASP A 268 4.46 16.15 7.24
CA ASP A 268 5.13 17.24 7.98
C ASP A 268 5.80 16.92 9.35
N PHE A 269 6.16 15.66 9.61
CA PHE A 269 6.82 15.29 10.88
C PHE A 269 8.25 15.81 11.00
N GLU A 270 8.90 16.09 9.88
CA GLU A 270 10.24 16.67 9.78
C GLU A 270 10.36 18.01 10.50
N GLN A 271 9.29 18.79 10.55
CA GLN A 271 9.26 20.06 11.28
C GLN A 271 9.29 19.87 12.80
N CYS A 272 9.02 18.65 13.27
CA CYS A 272 8.91 18.31 14.68
C CYS A 272 10.18 17.62 15.22
N PHE A 273 10.87 16.82 14.41
CA PHE A 273 12.10 16.15 14.85
C PHE A 273 12.95 15.62 13.71
N ASN A 274 14.25 15.45 13.99
CA ASN A 274 15.14 14.73 13.11
C ASN A 274 14.92 13.22 13.30
N VAL A 275 14.28 12.59 12.31
CA VAL A 275 14.01 11.15 12.33
C VAL A 275 15.31 10.35 12.50
N TRP A 276 16.37 10.76 11.80
CA TRP A 276 17.63 10.03 11.73
C TRP A 276 18.35 9.93 13.08
N ASP A 277 18.43 11.04 13.82
CA ASP A 277 19.02 11.03 15.16
C ASP A 277 18.23 10.10 16.11
N THR A 278 16.91 10.06 15.92
CA THR A 278 15.99 9.30 16.78
C THR A 278 15.99 7.81 16.45
N LEU A 279 16.28 7.43 15.19
CA LEU A 279 16.26 6.03 14.76
C LEU A 279 17.21 5.13 15.57
N SER A 280 18.34 5.69 16.01
CA SER A 280 19.31 4.99 16.86
C SER A 280 18.73 4.51 18.21
N SER A 281 17.62 5.13 18.66
CA SER A 281 16.95 4.78 19.92
C SER A 281 16.02 3.57 19.84
N PHE A 282 15.74 3.05 18.64
CA PHE A 282 14.83 1.92 18.44
C PHE A 282 15.60 0.62 18.10
N PRO A 283 16.00 -0.18 19.10
CA PRO A 283 16.82 -1.37 18.89
C PRO A 283 16.09 -2.53 18.19
N ARG A 284 14.80 -2.38 17.88
CA ARG A 284 13.95 -3.41 17.25
C ARG A 284 13.27 -2.93 15.98
N LEU A 285 13.53 -1.69 15.55
CA LEU A 285 12.85 -1.11 14.40
C LEU A 285 13.31 -1.80 13.12
N SER A 286 12.38 -2.49 12.49
CA SER A 286 12.56 -3.31 11.29
C SER A 286 11.91 -2.69 10.05
N SER A 287 10.86 -1.89 10.23
CA SER A 287 10.19 -1.18 9.16
C SER A 287 10.08 0.30 9.50
N LEU A 288 10.49 1.16 8.58
CA LEU A 288 10.31 2.60 8.66
C LEU A 288 9.63 3.08 7.38
N SER A 289 8.55 3.83 7.55
CA SER A 289 7.87 4.53 6.46
C SER A 289 7.71 5.98 6.87
N PHE A 290 8.13 6.94 6.04
CA PHE A 290 7.72 8.31 6.30
C PHE A 290 7.56 9.16 5.04
N ARG A 291 6.73 10.19 5.15
CA ARG A 291 6.48 11.19 4.11
C ARG A 291 7.02 12.53 4.59
N CYS A 292 7.80 13.19 3.73
CA CYS A 292 8.52 14.41 4.03
C CYS A 292 8.27 15.42 2.89
N LEU A 293 7.58 16.51 3.21
CA LEU A 293 7.16 17.56 2.27
C LEU A 293 7.88 18.89 2.53
N ALA A 294 8.89 18.90 3.41
CA ALA A 294 9.65 20.09 3.69
C ALA A 294 10.49 20.55 2.50
N THR A 295 10.69 21.87 2.45
CA THR A 295 11.56 22.49 1.46
C THR A 295 13.03 22.14 1.70
N SER A 296 13.83 22.13 0.63
CA SER A 296 15.26 21.78 0.65
C SER A 296 16.09 22.49 1.74
N GLN A 297 15.74 23.72 2.13
CA GLN A 297 16.50 24.47 3.14
C GLN A 297 16.29 23.95 4.56
N GLU A 298 15.07 23.55 4.93
CA GLU A 298 14.76 22.99 6.27
C GLU A 298 15.32 21.57 6.42
N LEU A 299 15.39 20.87 5.29
CA LEU A 299 15.86 19.50 5.19
C LEU A 299 17.37 19.35 5.47
N LEU A 300 18.19 20.38 5.21
CA LEU A 300 19.63 20.33 5.46
C LEU A 300 19.98 20.05 6.93
N ASP A 301 19.17 20.55 7.87
CA ASP A 301 19.38 20.33 9.31
C ASP A 301 19.02 18.89 9.74
N MET A 302 18.31 18.13 8.90
CA MET A 302 17.99 16.73 9.17
C MET A 302 19.10 15.78 8.76
N ILE A 303 20.04 16.20 7.91
CA ILE A 303 21.09 15.32 7.40
C ILE A 303 21.93 14.81 8.58
N PRO A 304 22.12 13.49 8.71
CA PRO A 304 22.96 12.94 9.76
C PRO A 304 24.36 13.58 9.73
N THR A 305 24.77 14.16 10.84
CA THR A 305 26.08 14.81 10.97
C THR A 305 27.24 13.81 10.86
N SER A 306 26.97 12.53 11.10
CA SER A 306 27.96 11.46 11.02
C SER A 306 27.39 10.19 10.36
N PRO A 307 28.25 9.40 9.68
CA PRO A 307 27.86 8.11 9.11
C PRO A 307 27.22 7.19 10.16
N THR A 308 25.93 6.87 9.99
CA THR A 308 25.16 6.12 10.99
C THR A 308 24.62 4.81 10.42
N PRO A 309 24.97 3.64 11.02
CA PRO A 309 24.45 2.35 10.58
C PRO A 309 23.13 1.99 11.27
N TYR A 310 22.10 1.65 10.50
CA TYR A 310 20.79 1.19 10.97
C TYR A 310 20.64 -0.32 10.76
N ARG A 311 21.20 -1.09 11.70
CA ARG A 311 21.34 -2.55 11.56
C ARG A 311 20.03 -3.34 11.66
N THR A 312 19.00 -2.78 12.26
CA THR A 312 17.74 -3.52 12.49
C THR A 312 16.75 -3.34 11.35
N LEU A 313 16.95 -2.32 10.51
CA LEU A 313 16.02 -1.93 9.47
C LEU A 313 16.09 -2.91 8.29
N THR A 314 14.96 -3.51 7.97
CA THR A 314 14.77 -4.45 6.86
C THR A 314 13.90 -3.88 5.74
N SER A 315 13.03 -2.91 6.06
CA SER A 315 12.18 -2.23 5.10
C SER A 315 12.26 -0.72 5.33
N PHE A 316 12.53 0.03 4.27
CA PHE A 316 12.56 1.49 4.30
C PHE A 316 11.73 2.04 3.14
N ILE A 317 10.70 2.81 3.47
CA ILE A 317 9.80 3.48 2.52
C ILE A 317 9.85 4.97 2.82
N ILE A 318 10.08 5.79 1.81
CA ILE A 318 10.10 7.24 1.98
C ILE A 318 9.40 7.93 0.81
N HIS A 319 8.57 8.91 1.13
CA HIS A 319 7.99 9.83 0.16
C HIS A 319 8.64 11.21 0.38
N VAL A 320 9.25 11.79 -0.64
CA VAL A 320 10.00 13.06 -0.56
C VAL A 320 9.78 13.91 -1.80
N ASP A 321 9.80 15.23 -1.67
CA ASP A 321 9.75 16.10 -2.85
C ASP A 321 11.08 16.17 -3.60
N ASP A 322 12.21 16.04 -2.88
CA ASP A 322 13.55 16.32 -3.41
C ASP A 322 14.47 15.08 -3.42
N SER A 323 14.81 14.62 -4.63
CA SER A 323 15.75 13.52 -4.89
C SER A 323 17.20 13.82 -4.45
N ILE A 324 17.61 15.09 -4.48
CA ILE A 324 18.95 15.52 -4.06
C ILE A 324 19.07 15.39 -2.55
N PHE A 325 18.04 15.80 -1.80
CA PHE A 325 18.02 15.68 -0.35
C PHE A 325 18.17 14.22 0.11
N ILE A 326 17.35 13.31 -0.43
CA ILE A 326 17.44 11.90 -0.03
C ILE A 326 18.78 11.28 -0.46
N SER A 327 19.35 11.70 -1.58
CA SER A 327 20.72 11.29 -1.97
C SER A 327 21.75 11.67 -0.90
N GLN A 328 21.68 12.90 -0.38
CA GLN A 328 22.58 13.37 0.68
C GLN A 328 22.42 12.58 1.99
N ILE A 329 21.20 12.20 2.34
CA ILE A 329 20.97 11.32 3.49
C ILE A 329 21.58 9.94 3.22
N LEU A 330 21.29 9.34 2.06
CA LEU A 330 21.76 8.00 1.70
C LEU A 330 23.30 7.93 1.67
N GLU A 331 23.98 9.02 1.32
CA GLU A 331 25.45 9.17 1.43
C GLU A 331 25.97 9.16 2.89
N LYS A 332 25.11 9.37 3.90
CA LYS A 332 25.46 9.47 5.34
C LYS A 332 24.90 8.32 6.18
N VAL A 333 24.22 7.36 5.60
CA VAL A 333 23.60 6.25 6.33
C VAL A 333 24.04 4.91 5.77
N CYS A 334 23.94 3.86 6.57
CA CYS A 334 24.24 2.50 6.13
C CYS A 334 23.15 1.54 6.61
N PHE A 335 22.63 0.71 5.70
CA PHE A 335 21.55 -0.24 5.96
C PHE A 335 22.01 -1.69 5.69
N PRO A 336 22.80 -2.30 6.58
CA PRO A 336 23.42 -3.59 6.30
C PRO A 336 22.43 -4.77 6.21
N ASN A 337 21.20 -4.61 6.70
CA ASN A 337 20.18 -5.65 6.68
C ASN A 337 18.92 -5.25 5.89
N LEU A 338 19.02 -4.23 5.03
CA LEU A 338 17.86 -3.81 4.24
C LEU A 338 17.49 -4.89 3.22
N HIS A 339 16.20 -5.11 3.04
CA HIS A 339 15.65 -6.04 2.05
C HIS A 339 14.75 -5.27 1.07
N LYS A 340 13.98 -4.31 1.56
CA LYS A 340 13.11 -3.44 0.76
C LYS A 340 13.51 -1.98 0.92
N LEU A 341 13.76 -1.32 -0.20
CA LEU A 341 13.88 0.14 -0.31
C LEU A 341 12.83 0.64 -1.30
N GLN A 342 12.01 1.59 -0.88
CA GLN A 342 11.04 2.27 -1.73
C GLN A 342 11.19 3.77 -1.54
N LEU A 343 11.44 4.47 -2.64
CA LEU A 343 11.56 5.91 -2.71
C LEU A 343 10.43 6.41 -3.62
N THR A 344 9.62 7.35 -3.15
CA THR A 344 8.55 7.94 -3.95
C THR A 344 8.72 9.46 -3.97
N PHE A 345 8.63 10.05 -5.15
CA PHE A 345 8.88 11.47 -5.39
C PHE A 345 7.63 12.17 -5.92
N TYR A 346 7.39 13.42 -5.52
CA TYR A 346 6.25 14.21 -6.01
C TYR A 346 6.61 15.21 -7.11
N MET A 347 7.91 15.45 -7.31
CA MET A 347 8.44 16.36 -8.30
C MET A 347 9.30 15.58 -9.29
N ASP A 348 9.34 16.04 -10.54
CA ASP A 348 10.16 15.43 -11.58
C ASP A 348 11.64 15.38 -11.17
N CYS A 349 12.35 14.36 -11.64
CA CYS A 349 13.77 14.20 -11.37
C CYS A 349 14.59 14.25 -12.64
N GLU A 350 15.55 15.17 -12.62
CA GLU A 350 16.55 15.27 -13.66
C GLU A 350 17.45 14.03 -13.65
N VAL A 351 17.85 13.58 -14.84
CA VAL A 351 18.69 12.39 -15.06
C VAL A 351 19.92 12.36 -14.15
N HIS A 352 20.62 13.49 -13.99
CA HIS A 352 21.80 13.57 -13.13
C HIS A 352 21.49 13.39 -11.63
N ALA A 353 20.33 13.85 -11.16
CA ALA A 353 19.88 13.66 -9.79
C ALA A 353 19.54 12.19 -9.54
N LEU A 354 18.91 11.52 -10.51
CA LEU A 354 18.67 10.08 -10.45
C LEU A 354 19.97 9.26 -10.43
N ARG A 355 20.96 9.58 -11.27
CA ARG A 355 22.27 8.90 -11.23
C ARG A 355 22.93 9.04 -9.85
N ARG A 356 22.90 10.24 -9.29
CA ARG A 356 23.42 10.48 -7.93
C ARG A 356 22.65 9.65 -6.90
N LEU A 357 21.32 9.60 -7.02
CA LEU A 357 20.47 8.81 -6.14
C LEU A 357 20.81 7.32 -6.21
N LEU A 358 20.95 6.75 -7.40
CA LEU A 358 21.33 5.35 -7.59
C LEU A 358 22.69 5.05 -6.95
N LEU A 359 23.67 5.94 -7.13
CA LEU A 359 24.97 5.83 -6.45
C LEU A 359 24.82 5.89 -4.94
N ALA A 360 24.02 6.83 -4.41
CA ALA A 360 23.78 6.96 -2.98
C ALA A 360 23.06 5.72 -2.39
N VAL A 361 22.08 5.15 -3.11
CA VAL A 361 21.44 3.87 -2.76
C VAL A 361 22.49 2.76 -2.70
N THR A 362 23.40 2.69 -3.68
CA THR A 362 24.47 1.69 -3.64
C THR A 362 25.45 1.87 -2.50
N HIS A 363 25.72 3.10 -2.09
CA HIS A 363 26.54 3.39 -0.92
C HIS A 363 25.83 2.97 0.36
N ALA A 364 24.60 3.44 0.57
CA ALA A 364 23.82 3.17 1.77
C ALA A 364 23.57 1.67 1.98
N CYS A 365 23.34 0.93 0.88
CA CYS A 365 23.01 -0.48 0.90
C CYS A 365 24.21 -1.37 0.53
N ALA A 366 25.46 -0.91 0.73
CA ALA A 366 26.64 -1.63 0.24
C ALA A 366 26.73 -3.10 0.69
N ASP A 367 26.37 -3.38 1.93
CA ASP A 367 26.39 -4.72 2.54
C ASP A 367 24.99 -5.35 2.65
N SER A 368 23.97 -4.71 2.06
CA SER A 368 22.56 -5.11 2.19
C SER A 368 22.22 -6.33 1.34
N PRO A 369 21.42 -7.28 1.84
CA PRO A 369 20.80 -8.32 1.04
C PRO A 369 19.56 -7.77 0.30
N LEU A 370 19.72 -6.67 -0.44
CA LEU A 370 18.60 -5.96 -1.07
C LEU A 370 17.85 -6.90 -2.02
N GLN A 371 16.54 -7.00 -1.82
CA GLN A 371 15.62 -7.86 -2.60
C GLN A 371 14.64 -7.02 -3.42
N SER A 372 14.28 -5.82 -2.95
CA SER A 372 13.33 -4.94 -3.60
C SER A 372 13.87 -3.51 -3.59
N LEU A 373 13.97 -2.93 -4.78
CA LEU A 373 14.21 -1.51 -4.99
C LEU A 373 13.08 -0.96 -5.85
N VAL A 374 12.34 -0.01 -5.27
CA VAL A 374 11.27 0.73 -5.96
C VAL A 374 11.63 2.21 -5.91
N ILE A 375 11.62 2.87 -7.06
CA ILE A 375 11.78 4.30 -7.20
C ILE A 375 10.64 4.78 -8.07
N ASP A 376 9.72 5.56 -7.50
CA ASP A 376 8.45 5.92 -8.09
C ASP A 376 8.27 7.45 -8.08
N TYR A 377 7.58 7.99 -9.08
CA TYR A 377 7.31 9.42 -9.21
C TYR A 377 5.79 9.63 -9.31
N GLU A 378 5.20 10.02 -8.18
CA GLU A 378 3.82 10.48 -8.08
C GLU A 378 3.73 11.95 -8.53
N CYS A 379 4.05 12.23 -9.79
CA CYS A 379 3.85 13.57 -10.37
C CYS A 379 2.37 13.77 -10.70
N TYR A 380 1.72 14.73 -10.03
CA TYR A 380 0.45 15.28 -10.50
C TYR A 380 0.79 16.23 -11.64
N LYS A 381 0.94 15.70 -12.86
CA LYS A 381 1.12 16.55 -14.03
C LYS A 381 -0.10 17.46 -14.15
N ASP A 382 0.10 18.74 -13.90
CA ASP A 382 -0.83 19.76 -14.37
C ASP A 382 -0.88 19.67 -15.90
N ASP A 383 -2.10 19.73 -16.46
CA ASP A 383 -2.46 19.26 -17.81
C ASP A 383 -1.67 19.87 -18.99
N ASP A 384 -0.83 20.89 -18.76
CA ASP A 384 -0.36 21.76 -19.83
C ASP A 384 1.10 21.56 -20.29
N ASP A 385 2.04 20.98 -19.52
CA ASP A 385 3.43 21.47 -19.74
C ASP A 385 4.57 20.55 -20.19
N GLN A 386 4.55 19.20 -20.19
CA GLN A 386 5.75 18.48 -20.70
C GLN A 386 5.45 17.22 -21.52
N VAL A 387 5.50 17.37 -22.85
CA VAL A 387 5.83 16.27 -23.76
C VAL A 387 7.23 15.79 -23.37
N PRO A 388 7.45 14.49 -23.08
CA PRO A 388 8.77 13.97 -22.80
C PRO A 388 9.75 14.42 -23.89
N GLU A 389 10.88 14.98 -23.49
CA GLU A 389 11.94 15.36 -24.42
C GLU A 389 12.29 14.15 -25.29
N ASP A 390 12.47 14.36 -26.60
CA ASP A 390 12.88 13.29 -27.50
C ASP A 390 14.21 12.70 -26.99
N PRO A 391 14.25 11.44 -26.54
CA PRO A 391 15.45 10.84 -25.96
C PRO A 391 16.59 10.74 -26.97
N ASP A 392 16.31 10.75 -28.29
CA ASP A 392 17.32 10.79 -29.33
C ASP A 392 17.92 12.22 -29.51
N ALA A 393 17.26 13.26 -28.98
CA ALA A 393 17.70 14.66 -29.01
C ALA A 393 18.15 15.21 -27.64
N ALA A 394 17.77 14.54 -26.54
CA ALA A 394 18.07 14.98 -25.18
C ALA A 394 19.58 15.01 -24.91
N GLU A 395 20.04 16.07 -24.23
CA GLU A 395 21.46 16.22 -23.89
C GLU A 395 21.91 15.22 -22.81
N ASP A 396 21.01 14.87 -21.89
CA ASP A 396 21.27 13.94 -20.79
C ASP A 396 20.26 12.81 -20.77
N VAL A 397 20.76 11.56 -20.83
CA VAL A 397 19.93 10.36 -20.98
C VAL A 397 20.39 9.25 -20.03
N MET A 398 19.44 8.53 -19.45
CA MET A 398 19.72 7.34 -18.64
C MET A 398 20.21 6.21 -19.52
N LYS A 399 21.36 5.63 -19.15
CA LYS A 399 21.97 4.49 -19.84
C LYS A 399 22.03 3.30 -18.92
N PHE A 400 22.26 2.11 -19.49
CA PHE A 400 22.49 0.92 -18.69
C PHE A 400 23.71 1.04 -17.75
N ASP A 401 24.73 1.81 -18.14
CA ASP A 401 25.90 2.08 -17.28
C ASP A 401 25.51 2.72 -15.94
N ASP A 402 24.40 3.47 -15.90
CA ASP A 402 23.87 4.09 -14.68
C ASP A 402 23.22 3.07 -13.73
N LEU A 403 22.77 1.92 -14.26
CA LEU A 403 22.21 0.81 -13.48
C LEU A 403 23.26 -0.20 -13.02
N ARG A 404 24.45 -0.24 -13.65
CA ARG A 404 25.53 -1.18 -13.29
C ARG A 404 25.87 -1.22 -11.80
N PRO A 405 25.88 -0.10 -11.05
CA PRO A 405 26.13 -0.13 -9.61
C PRO A 405 25.16 -1.05 -8.83
N LEU A 406 23.93 -1.24 -9.31
CA LEU A 406 22.92 -2.11 -8.69
C LEU A 406 23.17 -3.60 -8.97
N LEU A 407 23.94 -3.96 -10.01
CA LEU A 407 24.20 -5.37 -10.37
C LEU A 407 24.94 -6.15 -9.28
N LYS A 408 25.52 -5.49 -8.29
CA LYS A 408 26.10 -6.17 -7.12
C LYS A 408 25.06 -6.91 -6.27
N TYR A 409 23.78 -6.52 -6.36
CA TYR A 409 22.69 -7.14 -5.61
C TYR A 409 22.18 -8.40 -6.30
N GLY A 410 22.92 -9.51 -6.20
CA GLY A 410 22.52 -10.80 -6.77
C GLY A 410 21.25 -11.41 -6.14
N THR A 411 20.72 -10.81 -5.07
CA THR A 411 19.46 -11.19 -4.40
C THR A 411 18.26 -10.40 -4.87
N LEU A 412 18.42 -9.43 -5.77
CA LEU A 412 17.34 -8.55 -6.22
C LEU A 412 16.24 -9.37 -6.92
N GLU A 413 15.01 -9.24 -6.42
CA GLU A 413 13.80 -9.87 -6.96
C GLU A 413 12.87 -8.83 -7.58
N VAL A 414 12.86 -7.59 -7.08
CA VAL A 414 12.02 -6.49 -7.56
C VAL A 414 12.92 -5.30 -7.88
N LEU A 415 12.92 -4.89 -9.15
CA LEU A 415 13.40 -3.60 -9.59
C LEU A 415 12.24 -2.90 -10.28
N ASP A 416 11.76 -1.80 -9.70
CA ASP A 416 10.69 -0.98 -10.26
C ASP A 416 11.18 0.46 -10.26
N LEU A 417 11.51 0.99 -11.44
CA LEU A 417 11.90 2.37 -11.64
C LEU A 417 10.80 3.01 -12.47
N ASP A 418 10.12 4.03 -11.96
CA ASP A 418 9.14 4.83 -12.69
C ASP A 418 9.49 6.29 -12.46
N VAL A 419 10.37 6.82 -13.31
CA VAL A 419 11.16 8.05 -13.04
C VAL A 419 11.04 9.10 -14.14
N GLN A 420 10.30 8.78 -15.20
CA GLN A 420 9.96 9.62 -16.32
C GLN A 420 11.16 10.30 -17.00
N CYS A 421 12.30 9.63 -17.01
CA CYS A 421 13.53 10.08 -17.64
C CYS A 421 13.61 9.63 -19.12
N PRO A 422 14.44 10.27 -19.95
CA PRO A 422 14.83 9.74 -21.25
C PRO A 422 15.82 8.57 -21.11
N TRP A 423 15.60 7.46 -21.82
CA TRP A 423 16.38 6.22 -21.74
C TRP A 423 16.99 5.81 -23.08
N ILE A 424 18.22 5.31 -23.01
CA ILE A 424 18.91 4.60 -24.09
C ILE A 424 19.38 3.24 -23.57
N MET A 425 18.80 2.16 -24.08
CA MET A 425 19.09 0.80 -23.62
C MET A 425 18.76 -0.24 -24.70
N GLY A 426 19.77 -0.99 -25.14
CA GLY A 426 19.60 -2.10 -26.08
C GLY A 426 19.59 -3.49 -25.43
N ASP A 427 19.54 -4.53 -26.27
CA ASP A 427 19.50 -5.94 -25.84
C ASP A 427 20.71 -6.36 -24.96
N ASP A 428 21.88 -5.74 -25.14
CA ASP A 428 23.07 -6.05 -24.34
C ASP A 428 22.87 -5.77 -22.84
N ALA A 429 22.12 -4.73 -22.51
CA ALA A 429 21.73 -4.42 -21.15
C ALA A 429 20.84 -5.51 -20.56
N VAL A 430 19.87 -5.99 -21.35
CA VAL A 430 18.98 -7.09 -20.96
C VAL A 430 19.77 -8.36 -20.68
N TYR A 431 20.78 -8.68 -21.50
CA TYR A 431 21.65 -9.83 -21.28
C TYR A 431 22.42 -9.72 -19.95
N GLU A 432 22.94 -8.55 -19.62
CA GLU A 432 23.60 -8.34 -18.33
C GLU A 432 22.63 -8.44 -17.13
N ILE A 433 21.44 -7.84 -17.23
CA ILE A 433 20.36 -7.92 -16.22
C ILE A 433 19.99 -9.38 -15.96
N VAL A 434 19.71 -10.13 -17.03
CA VAL A 434 19.31 -11.54 -16.97
C VAL A 434 20.42 -12.39 -16.36
N ARG A 435 21.67 -12.15 -16.74
CA ARG A 435 22.81 -12.89 -16.21
C ARG A 435 22.94 -12.75 -14.69
N VAL A 436 22.67 -11.56 -14.15
CA VAL A 436 22.87 -11.25 -12.74
C VAL A 436 21.62 -11.58 -11.90
N TRP A 437 20.44 -11.12 -12.31
CA TRP A 437 19.21 -11.21 -11.52
C TRP A 437 18.24 -12.29 -12.00
N GLY A 438 18.36 -12.75 -13.25
CA GLY A 438 17.34 -13.55 -13.95
C GLY A 438 16.74 -14.72 -13.15
N PRO A 439 17.53 -15.57 -12.47
CA PRO A 439 16.99 -16.71 -11.72
C PRO A 439 16.02 -16.34 -10.58
N ARG A 440 16.09 -15.11 -10.06
CA ARG A 440 15.31 -14.64 -8.91
C ARG A 440 14.34 -13.52 -9.24
N LEU A 441 14.56 -12.82 -10.35
CA LEU A 441 13.77 -11.66 -10.76
C LEU A 441 12.28 -12.02 -10.89
N LYS A 442 11.44 -11.29 -10.15
CA LYS A 442 9.98 -11.38 -10.13
C LYS A 442 9.35 -10.16 -10.79
N THR A 443 9.87 -8.98 -10.51
CA THR A 443 9.39 -7.73 -11.10
C THR A 443 10.57 -6.97 -11.69
N LEU A 444 10.45 -6.64 -12.97
CA LEU A 444 11.36 -5.73 -13.64
C LEU A 444 10.51 -4.68 -14.35
N LYS A 445 10.47 -3.47 -13.81
CA LYS A 445 9.94 -2.31 -14.53
C LYS A 445 11.04 -1.27 -14.66
N LEU A 446 11.26 -0.86 -15.90
CA LEU A 446 12.17 0.20 -16.28
C LEU A 446 11.31 1.25 -16.95
N ASP A 447 11.07 2.31 -16.19
CA ASP A 447 10.44 3.56 -16.54
C ASP A 447 9.33 3.45 -17.58
N THR A 448 8.23 2.82 -17.18
CA THR A 448 7.12 2.54 -18.10
C THR A 448 6.46 3.81 -18.61
N GLU A 449 6.67 4.94 -17.95
CA GLU A 449 6.15 6.24 -18.35
C GLU A 449 7.21 7.17 -18.98
N GLY A 450 8.49 6.78 -18.95
CA GLY A 450 9.60 7.57 -19.49
C GLY A 450 9.68 7.62 -21.02
N GLY A 451 10.57 8.47 -21.51
CA GLY A 451 10.91 8.59 -22.92
C GLY A 451 11.95 7.54 -23.31
N TRP A 452 11.74 6.78 -24.38
CA TRP A 452 12.68 5.74 -24.83
C TRP A 452 13.20 6.00 -26.24
N SER A 453 14.51 5.88 -26.42
CA SER A 453 15.15 6.01 -27.74
C SER A 453 14.56 5.02 -28.73
N THR A 454 14.33 5.52 -29.95
CA THR A 454 13.84 4.69 -31.06
C THR A 454 14.98 4.00 -31.81
N THR A 455 16.21 4.50 -31.66
CA THR A 455 17.40 4.04 -32.38
C THR A 455 18.16 2.96 -31.62
N GLU A 456 18.26 3.08 -30.29
CA GLU A 456 18.99 2.19 -29.41
C GLU A 456 18.08 1.65 -28.31
N SER A 457 17.14 0.80 -28.72
CA SER A 457 16.10 0.24 -27.86
C SER A 457 16.19 -1.27 -27.72
N ILE A 458 15.52 -1.80 -26.70
CA ILE A 458 15.36 -3.25 -26.50
C ILE A 458 14.55 -3.79 -27.68
N THR A 459 14.96 -4.92 -28.23
CA THR A 459 14.23 -5.57 -29.33
C THR A 459 13.42 -6.77 -28.84
N LEU A 460 12.63 -7.36 -29.74
CA LEU A 460 11.96 -8.63 -29.46
C LEU A 460 12.93 -9.76 -29.03
N LYS A 461 14.22 -9.69 -29.39
CA LYS A 461 15.24 -10.65 -28.93
C LYS A 461 15.57 -10.48 -27.45
N GLY A 462 15.68 -9.25 -26.96
CA GLY A 462 15.83 -8.98 -25.53
C GLY A 462 14.65 -9.54 -24.73
N LEU A 463 13.42 -9.39 -25.26
CA LEU A 463 12.21 -9.95 -24.65
C LEU A 463 12.22 -11.49 -24.61
N GLU A 464 12.63 -12.15 -25.70
CA GLU A 464 12.83 -13.61 -25.71
C GLU A 464 13.84 -14.04 -24.65
N HIS A 465 14.94 -13.29 -24.49
CA HIS A 465 15.97 -13.62 -23.53
C HIS A 465 15.47 -13.55 -22.08
N LEU A 466 14.66 -12.54 -21.75
CA LEU A 466 13.97 -12.44 -20.45
C LEU A 466 13.03 -13.63 -20.24
N ALA A 467 12.21 -13.96 -21.25
CA ALA A 467 11.28 -15.07 -21.19
C ALA A 467 11.98 -16.42 -20.96
N LEU A 468 13.18 -16.58 -21.51
CA LEU A 468 13.94 -17.82 -21.43
C LEU A 468 14.65 -18.02 -20.09
N HIS A 469 15.17 -16.94 -19.51
CA HIS A 469 16.12 -17.01 -18.40
C HIS A 469 15.61 -16.43 -17.09
N CYS A 470 14.42 -15.82 -17.08
CA CYS A 470 13.78 -15.30 -15.88
C CYS A 470 12.51 -16.10 -15.54
N PRO A 471 12.60 -17.36 -15.06
CA PRO A 471 11.43 -18.22 -14.89
C PRO A 471 10.44 -17.78 -13.79
N ARG A 472 10.85 -16.84 -12.93
CA ARG A 472 10.04 -16.32 -11.82
C ARG A 472 9.44 -14.93 -12.09
N LEU A 473 9.72 -14.34 -13.26
CA LEU A 473 9.27 -13.00 -13.60
C LEU A 473 7.74 -13.01 -13.76
N THR A 474 7.04 -12.31 -12.87
CA THR A 474 5.58 -12.17 -12.82
C THR A 474 5.10 -10.86 -13.44
N THR A 475 5.90 -9.80 -13.32
CA THR A 475 5.58 -8.47 -13.84
C THR A 475 6.78 -7.93 -14.62
N LEU A 476 6.54 -7.51 -15.86
CA LEU A 476 7.55 -6.93 -16.74
C LEU A 476 7.04 -5.59 -17.27
N GLY A 477 7.79 -4.52 -17.10
CA GLY A 477 7.52 -3.20 -17.65
C GLY A 477 8.73 -2.68 -18.38
N ILE A 478 8.75 -2.77 -19.71
CA ILE A 478 9.87 -2.28 -20.52
C ILE A 478 9.34 -1.74 -21.83
N HIS A 479 10.02 -0.75 -22.38
CA HIS A 479 9.86 -0.38 -23.77
C HIS A 479 10.65 -1.35 -24.66
N PHE A 480 10.08 -1.71 -25.81
CA PHE A 480 10.80 -2.45 -26.83
C PHE A 480 10.29 -2.12 -28.24
N ILE A 481 11.15 -2.36 -29.23
CA ILE A 481 10.85 -2.17 -30.64
C ILE A 481 10.92 -3.50 -31.40
N GLY A 482 10.14 -3.60 -32.48
CA GLY A 482 10.28 -4.69 -33.44
C GLY A 482 8.95 -5.18 -33.99
N THR A 483 9.06 -5.89 -35.12
CA THR A 483 7.93 -6.60 -35.72
C THR A 483 8.11 -8.10 -35.47
N PRO A 484 7.07 -8.81 -35.00
CA PRO A 484 7.15 -10.24 -34.84
C PRO A 484 7.52 -10.92 -36.17
N PRO A 485 8.28 -12.03 -36.13
CA PRO A 485 8.62 -12.77 -37.35
C PRO A 485 7.35 -13.35 -37.99
N ARG A 486 7.18 -13.15 -39.30
CA ARG A 486 6.02 -13.67 -40.06
C ARG A 486 5.85 -15.19 -39.94
N ASP A 487 6.95 -15.92 -39.81
CA ASP A 487 6.93 -17.37 -39.58
C ASP A 487 7.06 -17.70 -38.10
N MET A 488 5.94 -17.62 -37.40
CA MET A 488 5.84 -17.99 -35.99
C MET A 488 6.17 -19.46 -35.73
N CYS A 489 6.02 -20.35 -36.71
CA CYS A 489 6.35 -21.77 -36.56
C CYS A 489 7.86 -21.99 -36.34
N SER A 490 8.70 -21.05 -36.81
CA SER A 490 10.15 -21.11 -36.59
C SER A 490 10.52 -20.93 -35.10
N VAL A 491 9.83 -20.03 -34.40
CA VAL A 491 10.02 -19.77 -32.97
C VAL A 491 9.69 -21.03 -32.16
N TYR A 492 8.55 -21.68 -32.44
CA TYR A 492 8.16 -22.94 -31.79
C TYR A 492 9.19 -24.06 -31.96
N LYS A 493 9.73 -24.22 -33.18
CA LYS A 493 10.67 -25.32 -33.47
C LYS A 493 11.99 -25.19 -32.73
N GLN A 494 12.41 -23.97 -32.36
CA GLN A 494 13.62 -23.78 -31.56
C GLN A 494 13.43 -24.21 -30.10
N VAL A 495 12.21 -24.05 -29.58
CA VAL A 495 11.84 -24.30 -28.18
C VAL A 495 11.80 -25.79 -27.89
N ASP A 496 11.10 -26.55 -28.73
CA ASP A 496 10.95 -27.99 -28.57
C ASP A 496 12.28 -28.74 -28.63
N ARG A 497 13.22 -28.26 -29.46
CA ARG A 497 14.51 -28.92 -29.65
C ARG A 497 15.43 -28.87 -28.43
N ASN A 498 15.32 -27.82 -27.62
CA ASN A 498 16.25 -27.57 -26.52
C ASN A 498 15.63 -27.90 -25.15
N GLY A 499 14.36 -28.34 -25.11
CA GLY A 499 13.63 -28.57 -23.86
C GLY A 499 13.54 -27.32 -22.97
N THR A 500 13.77 -26.15 -23.54
CA THR A 500 13.85 -24.91 -22.77
C THR A 500 12.44 -24.44 -22.46
N ARG A 501 12.16 -24.24 -21.18
CA ARG A 501 10.84 -23.76 -20.73
C ARG A 501 10.81 -22.26 -20.79
N TRP A 502 9.85 -21.72 -21.53
CA TRP A 502 9.50 -20.30 -21.44
C TRP A 502 8.96 -19.95 -20.06
N ASN A 503 9.00 -18.66 -19.76
CA ASN A 503 8.40 -18.12 -18.56
C ASN A 503 6.88 -18.35 -18.57
N GLU A 504 6.41 -19.19 -17.64
CA GLU A 504 4.99 -19.41 -17.36
C GLU A 504 4.50 -18.59 -16.14
N ALA A 505 5.37 -17.80 -15.52
CA ALA A 505 5.09 -16.99 -14.34
C ALA A 505 4.57 -15.57 -14.64
N LEU A 506 4.83 -15.03 -15.84
CA LEU A 506 4.47 -13.68 -16.23
C LEU A 506 2.95 -13.56 -16.29
N ARG A 507 2.43 -12.52 -15.63
CA ARG A 507 1.00 -12.19 -15.56
C ARG A 507 0.73 -10.80 -16.08
N GLU A 508 1.69 -9.89 -15.94
CA GLU A 508 1.55 -8.48 -16.28
C GLU A 508 2.70 -8.04 -17.17
N LEU A 509 2.36 -7.42 -18.30
CA LEU A 509 3.31 -6.80 -19.22
C LEU A 509 2.91 -5.33 -19.44
N ALA A 510 3.68 -4.40 -18.89
CA ALA A 510 3.58 -2.99 -19.23
C ALA A 510 4.47 -2.70 -20.45
N VAL A 511 3.86 -2.31 -21.56
CA VAL A 511 4.56 -2.08 -22.84
C VAL A 511 5.01 -0.64 -23.03
N SER A 512 4.73 0.25 -22.07
CA SER A 512 5.10 1.67 -22.14
C SER A 512 4.59 2.29 -23.46
N SER A 513 5.43 3.09 -24.12
CA SER A 513 5.22 3.73 -25.42
C SER A 513 5.77 2.88 -26.59
N SER A 514 5.85 1.55 -26.42
CA SER A 514 6.38 0.66 -27.48
C SER A 514 5.56 0.79 -28.76
N PRO A 515 6.17 1.12 -29.91
CA PRO A 515 5.44 1.31 -31.15
C PRO A 515 4.86 -0.02 -31.66
N LEU A 516 3.57 -0.04 -31.99
CA LEU A 516 2.91 -1.21 -32.58
C LEU A 516 2.12 -0.81 -33.82
N ASP A 517 2.60 -1.27 -34.98
CA ASP A 517 1.89 -1.09 -36.24
C ASP A 517 0.53 -1.81 -36.21
N PRO A 518 -0.58 -1.15 -36.60
CA PRO A 518 -1.91 -1.74 -36.56
C PRO A 518 -2.04 -3.05 -37.36
N SER A 519 -1.24 -3.25 -38.42
CA SER A 519 -1.27 -4.49 -39.21
C SER A 519 -0.59 -5.67 -38.50
N SER A 520 0.22 -5.40 -37.47
CA SER A 520 0.99 -6.41 -36.72
C SER A 520 0.33 -6.84 -35.40
N VAL A 521 -0.87 -6.33 -35.07
CA VAL A 521 -1.59 -6.63 -33.81
C VAL A 521 -1.78 -8.13 -33.59
N ASN A 522 -2.25 -8.85 -34.61
CA ASN A 522 -2.51 -10.29 -34.51
C ASN A 522 -1.22 -11.09 -34.31
N ASP A 523 -0.18 -10.75 -35.07
CA ASP A 523 1.12 -11.41 -34.99
C ASP A 523 1.77 -11.18 -33.62
N MET A 524 1.64 -9.96 -33.08
CA MET A 524 2.15 -9.62 -31.76
C MET A 524 1.40 -10.35 -30.64
N ALA A 525 0.07 -10.42 -30.71
CA ALA A 525 -0.72 -11.19 -29.74
C ALA A 525 -0.36 -12.67 -29.74
N MET A 526 -0.20 -13.26 -30.93
CA MET A 526 0.25 -14.64 -31.07
C MET A 526 1.66 -14.83 -30.50
N TYR A 527 2.55 -13.87 -30.74
CA TYR A 527 3.94 -13.89 -30.28
C TYR A 527 4.07 -13.80 -28.76
N LEU A 528 3.43 -12.82 -28.14
CA LEU A 528 3.45 -12.68 -26.69
C LEU A 528 2.81 -13.86 -25.98
N SER A 529 1.72 -14.40 -26.52
CA SER A 529 1.11 -15.61 -25.94
C SER A 529 2.03 -16.85 -26.07
N CYS A 530 3.00 -16.85 -27.00
CA CYS A 530 3.98 -17.95 -27.11
C CYS A 530 5.02 -17.84 -26.01
N LEU A 531 5.59 -16.63 -25.86
CA LEU A 531 6.63 -16.35 -24.88
C LEU A 531 6.09 -16.42 -23.45
N PHE A 532 4.86 -15.98 -23.24
CA PHE A 532 4.23 -15.81 -21.94
C PHE A 532 2.83 -16.43 -21.93
N PRO A 533 2.71 -17.76 -21.88
CA PRO A 533 1.43 -18.46 -22.03
C PRO A 533 0.37 -18.14 -20.95
N ASN A 534 0.79 -17.55 -19.84
CA ASN A 534 -0.09 -17.17 -18.72
C ASN A 534 -0.22 -15.65 -18.55
N LEU A 535 0.21 -14.87 -19.55
CA LEU A 535 0.05 -13.41 -19.56
C LEU A 535 -1.44 -13.06 -19.51
N ALA A 536 -1.83 -12.32 -18.49
CA ALA A 536 -3.23 -11.99 -18.18
C ALA A 536 -3.55 -10.52 -18.48
N HIS A 537 -2.58 -9.63 -18.25
CA HIS A 537 -2.75 -8.20 -18.37
C HIS A 537 -1.61 -7.61 -19.19
N ILE A 538 -1.97 -6.76 -20.16
CA ILE A 538 -1.04 -5.94 -20.93
C ILE A 538 -1.48 -4.50 -20.71
N ALA A 539 -0.59 -3.66 -20.20
CA ALA A 539 -0.87 -2.27 -19.90
C ALA A 539 -0.04 -1.34 -20.82
N PRO A 540 -0.66 -0.48 -21.63
CA PRO A 540 0.05 0.66 -22.21
C PRO A 540 0.43 1.67 -21.12
N ALA A 541 1.26 2.67 -21.43
CA ALA A 541 1.66 3.72 -20.47
C ALA A 541 0.45 4.36 -19.77
N TYR A 542 0.49 4.45 -18.42
CA TYR A 542 -0.68 4.74 -17.58
C TYR A 542 -1.17 6.18 -17.68
N TRP A 543 -0.27 7.17 -17.85
CA TRP A 543 -0.62 8.59 -17.96
C TRP A 543 -1.62 8.94 -19.09
N LEU A 544 -1.89 8.01 -20.02
CA LEU A 544 -2.85 8.21 -21.10
C LEU A 544 -4.22 7.55 -20.87
N THR A 545 -4.36 6.74 -19.82
CA THR A 545 -5.57 5.95 -19.57
C THR A 545 -6.41 6.42 -18.40
N ARG A 546 -6.00 7.44 -17.62
CA ARG A 546 -6.93 8.07 -16.66
C ARG A 546 -7.94 8.90 -17.45
N PRO A 547 -9.22 8.48 -17.53
CA PRO A 547 -10.26 9.39 -17.94
C PRO A 547 -10.32 10.41 -16.81
N MET A 548 -9.90 11.66 -17.07
CA MET A 548 -10.04 12.72 -16.10
C MET A 548 -11.49 12.71 -15.59
N LEU A 549 -11.63 12.57 -14.27
CA LEU A 549 -12.93 12.59 -13.60
C LEU A 549 -13.57 14.00 -13.59
N TRP A 550 -13.08 14.91 -14.43
CA TRP A 550 -13.47 16.31 -14.50
C TRP A 550 -13.70 16.73 -15.97
N ASP A 551 -14.72 16.12 -16.60
CA ASP A 551 -15.73 16.78 -17.43
C ASP A 551 -15.32 17.61 -18.67
N THR A 552 -14.15 17.40 -19.28
CA THR A 552 -13.76 18.06 -20.53
C THR A 552 -13.56 17.07 -21.69
N ASP A 553 -14.49 17.08 -22.63
CA ASP A 553 -14.48 16.54 -24.00
C ASP A 553 -13.22 15.74 -24.43
N ILE A 554 -13.13 14.47 -24.02
CA ILE A 554 -12.07 13.48 -24.34
C ILE A 554 -12.06 13.05 -25.84
N ASP A 555 -12.79 13.72 -26.71
CA ASP A 555 -12.84 13.38 -28.15
C ASP A 555 -11.58 13.82 -28.94
N ALA A 556 -10.60 14.46 -28.30
CA ALA A 556 -9.40 14.99 -28.99
C ALA A 556 -8.34 13.92 -29.32
N ALA A 557 -8.27 12.82 -28.56
CA ALA A 557 -7.51 11.65 -28.98
C ALA A 557 -8.38 10.85 -29.95
N GLY A 558 -8.27 11.17 -31.25
CA GLY A 558 -9.06 10.52 -32.29
C GLY A 558 -9.03 8.98 -32.16
N PRO A 559 -10.05 8.28 -32.71
CA PRO A 559 -10.28 6.85 -32.50
C PRO A 559 -9.15 5.91 -32.96
N ASP A 560 -8.03 6.42 -33.46
CA ASP A 560 -6.87 5.70 -33.99
C ASP A 560 -5.57 6.02 -33.24
N GLY A 561 -5.65 6.40 -31.96
CA GLY A 561 -4.48 6.58 -31.11
C GLY A 561 -3.57 5.34 -31.10
N PRO A 562 -2.23 5.50 -30.97
CA PRO A 562 -1.25 4.41 -31.10
C PRO A 562 -1.44 3.26 -30.10
N TYR A 563 -2.23 3.47 -29.04
CA TYR A 563 -2.48 2.50 -27.96
C TYR A 563 -3.62 1.54 -28.25
N LYS A 564 -4.52 1.88 -29.17
CA LYS A 564 -5.64 1.00 -29.56
C LYS A 564 -5.14 -0.36 -30.06
N SER A 565 -4.00 -0.37 -30.74
CA SER A 565 -3.30 -1.60 -31.14
C SER A 565 -2.97 -2.48 -29.93
N TRP A 566 -2.46 -1.91 -28.84
CA TRP A 566 -2.12 -2.63 -27.62
C TRP A 566 -3.34 -3.08 -26.81
N GLU A 567 -4.41 -2.30 -26.78
CA GLU A 567 -5.70 -2.71 -26.19
C GLU A 567 -6.30 -3.94 -26.90
N MET A 568 -6.17 -3.98 -28.24
CA MET A 568 -6.55 -5.15 -29.02
C MET A 568 -5.68 -6.36 -28.66
N VAL A 569 -4.36 -6.19 -28.55
CA VAL A 569 -3.45 -7.26 -28.12
C VAL A 569 -3.81 -7.76 -26.71
N GLN A 570 -4.07 -6.85 -25.76
CA GLN A 570 -4.50 -7.17 -24.39
C GLN A 570 -5.75 -8.04 -24.37
N THR A 571 -6.72 -7.74 -25.25
CA THR A 571 -7.96 -8.51 -25.37
C THR A 571 -7.72 -9.92 -25.95
N MET A 572 -6.80 -10.04 -26.91
CA MET A 572 -6.54 -11.29 -27.63
C MET A 572 -5.66 -12.27 -26.87
N VAL A 573 -4.60 -11.80 -26.20
CA VAL A 573 -3.56 -12.67 -25.60
C VAL A 573 -4.12 -13.69 -24.59
N PRO A 574 -5.01 -13.34 -23.64
CA PRO A 574 -5.56 -14.30 -22.70
C PRO A 574 -6.37 -15.41 -23.39
N LEU A 575 -7.11 -15.08 -24.46
CA LEU A 575 -7.90 -16.04 -25.23
C LEU A 575 -7.00 -17.04 -25.97
N ILE A 576 -5.93 -16.55 -26.60
CA ILE A 576 -4.93 -17.39 -27.29
C ILE A 576 -4.20 -18.27 -26.27
N GLY A 577 -3.86 -17.73 -25.09
CA GLY A 577 -3.23 -18.49 -24.01
C GLY A 577 -4.12 -19.62 -23.49
N LEU A 578 -5.44 -19.42 -23.41
CA LEU A 578 -6.41 -20.47 -23.07
C LEU A 578 -6.45 -21.57 -24.14
N ALA A 579 -6.56 -21.20 -25.42
CA ALA A 579 -6.58 -22.15 -26.53
C ALA A 579 -5.33 -23.05 -26.51
N ARG A 580 -4.14 -22.46 -26.32
CA ARG A 580 -2.87 -23.21 -26.25
C ARG A 580 -2.76 -24.11 -25.03
N ARG A 581 -3.32 -23.71 -23.88
CA ARG A 581 -3.39 -24.60 -22.70
C ARG A 581 -4.27 -25.80 -22.99
N GLN A 582 -5.41 -25.60 -23.65
CA GLN A 582 -6.27 -26.70 -24.07
C GLN A 582 -5.56 -27.64 -25.07
N GLU A 583 -4.86 -27.10 -26.07
CA GLU A 583 -4.07 -27.91 -27.01
C GLU A 583 -3.02 -28.77 -26.31
N ARG A 584 -2.27 -28.19 -25.35
CA ARG A 584 -1.28 -28.94 -24.55
C ARG A 584 -1.91 -30.04 -23.71
N LEU A 585 -3.07 -29.77 -23.10
CA LEU A 585 -3.81 -30.78 -22.33
C LEU A 585 -4.30 -31.92 -23.24
N LEU A 586 -4.77 -31.61 -24.44
CA LEU A 586 -5.19 -32.62 -25.42
C LEU A 586 -4.00 -33.44 -25.93
N ALA A 587 -2.85 -32.81 -26.21
CA ALA A 587 -1.64 -33.51 -26.62
C ALA A 587 -1.15 -34.47 -25.52
N ALA A 588 -1.09 -34.01 -24.27
CA ALA A 588 -0.72 -34.84 -23.12
C ALA A 588 -1.71 -35.99 -22.88
N ALA A 589 -3.00 -35.82 -23.22
CA ALA A 589 -4.01 -36.87 -23.11
C ALA A 589 -3.89 -37.94 -24.22
N VAL A 590 -3.29 -37.62 -25.37
CA VAL A 590 -3.05 -38.58 -26.47
C VAL A 590 -1.80 -39.43 -26.23
N GLU A 591 -0.83 -38.91 -25.47
CA GLU A 591 0.41 -39.62 -25.12
C GLU A 591 0.26 -40.60 -23.95
N ASN A 592 -0.79 -40.48 -23.14
CA ASN A 592 -1.14 -41.38 -22.04
C ASN A 592 -2.19 -42.41 -22.46
#